data_AF-A0A1W9SMA6-F1
#
_entry.id   AF-A0A1W9SMA6-F1
#
_cell.length_a   1.000
_cell.length_b   1.000
_cell.length_c   1.000
_cell.angle_alpha   90.00
_cell.angle_beta   90.00
_cell.angle_gamma   90.00
#
_symmetry.space_group_name_H-M   'P 1'
#
loop_
_entity.id
_entity.type
_entity.pdbx_description
1 polymer ?
#
loop_
_entity_poly.entity_id
_entity_poly.type
_entity_poly.pdbx_seq_one_letter_code
_entity_poly.pdbx_strand_id
1 'polypeptide(L)'
;MKENNKIAEDDILSCSSLEHLKIFFKELNERYFLDYNLNIRKFFKVIDEDNFKKLSLERQKNIFISMLDLNQMYVCKSEIDDSLFEISEEDKKLNFSFYNEKINLHKI
;
A
#
# COMPACT_ATOMS: atom_id res chain seq x y z
N MET A 1 -18.65 4.48 0.91
CA MET A 1 -18.01 3.41 0.11
C MET A 1 -16.52 3.48 0.41
N LYS A 2 -15.83 2.35 0.55
CA LYS A 2 -14.38 2.37 0.79
C LYS A 2 -13.61 2.70 -0.50
N GLU A 3 -12.48 3.37 -0.36
CA GLU A 3 -11.62 3.86 -1.44
C GLU A 3 -10.43 2.90 -1.69
N ASN A 4 -9.74 3.08 -2.83
CA ASN A 4 -8.57 2.28 -3.19
C ASN A 4 -7.40 2.55 -2.22
N ASN A 5 -6.79 1.49 -1.69
CA ASN A 5 -5.68 1.57 -0.76
C ASN A 5 -4.41 2.21 -1.35
N LYS A 6 -4.27 2.27 -2.67
CA LYS A 6 -3.15 2.99 -3.30
C LYS A 6 -3.16 4.50 -2.97
N ILE A 7 -4.34 5.10 -2.91
CA ILE A 7 -4.52 6.51 -2.52
C ILE A 7 -4.09 6.71 -1.06
N ALA A 8 -4.49 5.80 -0.17
CA ALA A 8 -4.06 5.83 1.23
C ALA A 8 -2.54 5.69 1.38
N GLU A 9 -1.89 4.84 0.58
CA GLU A 9 -0.43 4.72 0.58
C GLU A 9 0.23 6.04 0.22
N ASP A 10 -0.20 6.69 -0.86
CA ASP A 10 0.35 7.97 -1.32
C ASP A 10 0.13 9.08 -0.28
N ASP A 11 -1.04 9.14 0.34
CA ASP A 11 -1.36 10.06 1.45
C ASP A 11 -0.44 9.83 2.67
N ILE A 12 -0.21 8.57 3.06
CA ILE A 12 0.72 8.21 4.15
C ILE A 12 2.13 8.66 3.80
N LEU A 13 2.58 8.41 2.57
CA LEU A 13 3.90 8.78 2.09
C LEU A 13 4.09 10.30 2.04
N SER A 14 3.02 11.07 1.82
CA SER A 14 3.05 12.54 1.83
C SER A 14 3.14 13.16 3.24
N CYS A 15 2.77 12.40 4.29
CA CYS A 15 2.76 12.91 5.67
C CYS A 15 4.14 13.38 6.14
N SER A 16 4.22 14.55 6.76
CA SER A 16 5.49 15.15 7.22
C SER A 16 5.83 14.90 8.70
N SER A 17 4.94 14.27 9.46
CA SER A 17 5.11 14.04 10.89
C SER A 17 4.27 12.85 11.39
N LEU A 18 4.59 12.38 12.59
CA LEU A 18 3.79 11.37 13.29
C LEU A 18 2.37 11.91 13.60
N GLU A 19 2.26 13.18 13.94
CA GLU A 19 1.00 13.85 14.25
C GLU A 19 0.05 13.82 13.05
N HIS A 20 0.57 14.09 11.84
CA HIS A 20 -0.21 13.95 10.61
C HIS A 20 -0.65 12.50 10.37
N LEU A 21 0.25 11.52 10.58
CA LEU A 21 -0.09 10.10 10.49
C LEU A 21 -1.21 9.71 11.48
N LYS A 22 -1.19 10.24 12.71
CA LYS A 22 -2.24 9.96 13.72
C LYS A 22 -3.60 10.53 13.33
N ILE A 23 -3.63 11.72 12.72
CA ILE A 23 -4.85 12.31 12.19
C ILE A 23 -5.39 11.42 11.07
N PHE A 24 -4.54 11.07 10.11
CA PHE A 24 -4.90 10.22 8.99
C PHE A 24 -5.33 8.81 9.42
N PHE A 25 -4.79 8.29 10.53
CA PHE A 25 -5.14 6.97 11.05
C PHE A 25 -6.64 6.77 11.29
N LYS A 26 -7.33 7.81 11.75
CA LYS A 26 -8.77 7.75 11.97
C LYS A 26 -9.51 7.63 10.64
N GLU A 27 -9.07 8.37 9.63
CA GLU A 27 -9.62 8.31 8.27
C GLU A 27 -9.35 6.96 7.60
N LEU A 28 -8.16 6.38 7.82
CA LEU A 28 -7.80 5.04 7.34
C LEU A 28 -8.82 3.97 7.74
N ASN A 29 -9.26 4.01 9.01
CA ASN A 29 -10.23 3.04 9.53
C ASN A 29 -11.63 3.20 8.91
N GLU A 30 -12.02 4.40 8.51
CA GLU A 30 -13.36 4.69 7.99
C GLU A 30 -13.45 4.59 6.46
N ARG A 31 -12.42 5.05 5.74
CA ARG A 31 -12.43 5.23 4.28
C ARG A 31 -11.73 4.11 3.52
N TYR A 32 -10.80 3.39 4.13
CA TYR A 32 -9.93 2.45 3.41
C TYR A 32 -10.05 1.02 3.92
N PHE A 33 -9.51 0.07 3.16
CA PHE A 33 -9.52 -1.35 3.54
C PHE A 33 -8.30 -1.64 4.41
N LEU A 34 -8.53 -2.03 5.67
CA LEU A 34 -7.49 -2.43 6.61
C LEU A 34 -7.41 -3.95 6.67
N ASP A 35 -6.21 -4.48 6.94
CA ASP A 35 -6.03 -5.91 7.16
C ASP A 35 -6.89 -6.38 8.34
N TYR A 36 -7.78 -7.34 8.07
CA TYR A 36 -8.72 -7.87 9.06
C TYR A 36 -8.01 -8.57 10.23
N ASN A 37 -6.78 -9.05 10.03
CA ASN A 37 -5.98 -9.70 11.06
C ASN A 37 -5.42 -8.72 12.08
N LEU A 38 -5.42 -7.42 11.77
CA LEU A 38 -4.85 -6.42 12.65
C LEU A 38 -5.83 -5.99 13.74
N ASN A 39 -5.33 -6.02 14.98
CA ASN A 39 -6.03 -5.43 16.09
C ASN A 39 -5.78 -3.91 16.13
N ILE A 40 -6.62 -3.15 15.42
CA ILE A 40 -6.54 -1.69 15.33
C ILE A 40 -6.58 -1.03 16.71
N ARG A 41 -7.38 -1.56 17.64
CA ARG A 41 -7.44 -1.07 19.04
C ARG A 41 -6.12 -1.23 19.78
N LYS A 42 -5.38 -2.32 19.52
CA LYS A 42 -4.04 -2.52 20.08
C LYS A 42 -3.05 -1.55 19.42
N PHE A 43 -3.16 -1.34 18.12
CA PHE A 43 -2.27 -0.40 17.42
C PHE A 43 -2.39 1.03 17.95
N PHE A 44 -3.60 1.51 18.24
CA PHE A 44 -3.82 2.82 18.89
C PHE A 44 -3.00 3.01 20.18
N LYS A 45 -2.69 1.93 20.92
CA LYS A 45 -1.83 2.01 22.10
C LYS A 45 -0.35 2.06 21.72
N VAL A 46 0.05 1.24 20.75
CA VAL A 46 1.44 1.16 20.26
C VAL A 46 1.92 2.50 19.68
N ILE A 47 1.05 3.27 19.00
CA ILE A 47 1.45 4.56 18.40
C ILE A 47 1.92 5.59 19.44
N ASP A 48 1.48 5.44 20.69
CA ASP A 48 1.79 6.33 21.79
C ASP A 48 2.99 5.85 22.63
N GLU A 49 3.48 4.63 22.38
CA GLU A 49 4.66 4.09 23.06
C GLU A 49 5.94 4.78 22.57
N ASP A 50 6.88 5.02 23.49
CA ASP A 50 8.15 5.67 23.18
C ASP A 50 9.00 4.90 22.17
N ASN A 51 8.91 3.57 22.18
CA ASN A 51 9.61 2.72 21.22
C ASN A 51 9.16 2.99 19.79
N PHE A 52 7.87 3.25 19.57
CA PHE A 52 7.34 3.60 18.26
C PHE A 52 7.74 5.03 17.86
N LYS A 53 7.62 5.99 18.79
CA LYS A 53 7.98 7.40 18.55
C LYS A 53 9.46 7.59 18.20
N LYS A 54 10.35 6.73 18.69
CA LYS A 54 11.80 6.75 18.39
C LYS A 54 12.15 6.22 17.00
N LEU A 55 11.22 5.56 16.30
CA LEU A 55 11.45 5.12 14.93
C LEU A 55 11.59 6.33 14.00
N SER A 56 12.32 6.17 12.89
CA SER A 56 12.32 7.17 11.83
C SER A 56 10.91 7.36 11.25
N LEU A 57 10.61 8.56 10.75
CA LEU A 57 9.31 8.83 10.13
C LEU A 57 9.03 7.88 8.97
N GLU A 58 10.05 7.55 8.16
CA GLU A 58 9.95 6.54 7.11
C GLU A 58 9.51 5.18 7.66
N ARG A 59 10.11 4.74 8.76
CA ARG A 59 9.73 3.48 9.39
C ARG A 59 8.32 3.54 9.98
N GLN A 60 7.92 4.67 10.53
CA GLN A 60 6.54 4.89 11.00
C GLN A 60 5.55 4.78 9.82
N LYS A 61 5.81 5.45 8.70
CA LYS A 61 5.00 5.37 7.47
C LYS A 61 4.85 3.93 6.98
N ASN A 62 5.95 3.19 6.89
CA ASN A 62 5.92 1.79 6.44
C ASN A 62 5.07 0.91 7.36
N ILE A 63 5.07 1.16 8.66
CA ILE A 63 4.19 0.43 9.59
C ILE A 63 2.72 0.78 9.33
N PHE A 64 2.40 2.06 9.09
CA PHE A 64 1.05 2.48 8.72
C PHE A 64 0.56 1.86 7.40
N ILE A 65 1.42 1.83 6.37
CA ILE A 65 1.11 1.18 5.08
C ILE A 65 0.84 -0.31 5.29
N SER A 66 1.63 -0.99 6.14
CA SER A 66 1.41 -2.41 6.46
C SER A 66 0.08 -2.69 7.16
N MET A 67 -0.66 -1.66 7.57
CA MET A 67 -2.00 -1.82 8.14
C MET A 67 -3.11 -1.89 7.09
N LEU A 68 -2.84 -1.41 5.90
CA LEU A 68 -3.76 -1.53 4.78
C LEU A 68 -3.87 -3.00 4.37
N ASP A 69 -5.04 -3.40 3.87
CA ASP A 69 -5.16 -4.65 3.14
C ASP A 69 -4.36 -4.52 1.83
N LEU A 70 -3.10 -4.98 1.87
CA LEU A 70 -2.17 -4.87 0.75
C LEU A 70 -2.67 -5.63 -0.48
N ASN A 71 -3.59 -6.59 -0.32
CA ASN A 71 -4.18 -7.30 -1.45
C ASN A 71 -5.02 -6.38 -2.34
N GLN A 72 -5.56 -5.27 -1.80
CA GLN A 72 -6.28 -4.27 -2.59
C GLN A 72 -5.38 -3.46 -3.54
N MET A 73 -4.05 -3.57 -3.40
CA MET A 73 -3.09 -2.93 -4.28
C MET A 73 -2.55 -3.89 -5.35
N TYR A 74 -2.98 -5.16 -5.34
CA TYR A 74 -2.59 -6.13 -6.35
C TYR A 74 -3.38 -5.90 -7.65
N VAL A 75 -2.66 -5.83 -8.76
CA VAL A 75 -3.24 -5.71 -10.10
C VAL A 75 -2.91 -6.96 -10.89
N CYS A 76 -3.93 -7.62 -11.43
CA CYS A 76 -3.70 -8.79 -12.28
C CYS A 76 -3.02 -8.36 -13.58
N LYS A 77 -2.19 -9.23 -14.15
CA LYS A 77 -1.56 -8.97 -15.45
C LYS A 77 -2.58 -8.64 -16.55
N SER A 78 -3.75 -9.29 -16.55
CA SER A 78 -4.83 -9.04 -17.52
C SER A 78 -5.42 -7.63 -17.41
N GLU A 79 -5.21 -6.96 -16.28
CA GLU A 79 -5.74 -5.62 -15.96
C GLU A 79 -4.62 -4.57 -15.97
N ILE A 80 -3.38 -4.94 -16.31
CA ILE A 80 -2.21 -4.05 -16.23
C ILE A 80 -2.32 -2.84 -17.16
N ASP A 81 -3.09 -2.96 -18.25
CA ASP A 81 -3.36 -1.89 -19.21
C ASP A 81 -4.62 -1.07 -18.86
N ASP A 82 -5.36 -1.43 -17.80
CA ASP A 82 -6.52 -0.67 -17.35
C ASP A 82 -6.07 0.65 -16.71
N SER A 83 -6.59 1.76 -17.25
CA SER A 83 -6.28 3.11 -16.77
C SER A 83 -6.66 3.34 -15.31
N LEU A 84 -7.57 2.55 -14.75
CA LEU A 84 -8.00 2.63 -13.35
C LEU A 84 -6.82 2.46 -12.36
N PHE A 85 -5.80 1.68 -12.74
CA PHE A 85 -4.68 1.34 -11.86
C PHE A 85 -3.45 2.22 -12.05
N GLU A 86 -3.45 3.11 -13.05
CA GLU A 86 -2.39 4.10 -13.31
C GLU A 86 -0.96 3.52 -13.29
N ILE A 87 -0.78 2.26 -13.74
CA ILE A 87 0.52 1.59 -13.76
C ILE A 87 1.46 2.29 -14.75
N SER A 88 2.70 2.53 -14.33
CA SER A 88 3.71 3.20 -15.17
C SER A 88 4.03 2.40 -16.43
N GLU A 89 4.39 3.10 -17.51
CA GLU A 89 4.80 2.44 -18.75
C GLU A 89 6.10 1.63 -18.58
N GLU A 90 6.97 2.05 -17.66
CA GLU A 90 8.17 1.31 -17.27
C GLU A 90 7.82 -0.03 -16.61
N ASP A 91 6.90 -0.05 -15.66
CA ASP A 91 6.47 -1.26 -14.96
C ASP A 91 5.70 -2.22 -15.89
N LYS A 92 4.86 -1.67 -16.78
CA LYS A 92 4.21 -2.45 -17.85
C LYS A 92 5.24 -3.12 -18.74
N LYS A 93 6.22 -2.38 -19.25
CA LYS A 93 7.28 -2.92 -20.12
C LYS A 93 8.09 -4.01 -19.41
N LEU A 94 8.44 -3.79 -18.15
CA LEU A 94 9.16 -4.78 -17.34
C LEU A 94 8.33 -6.06 -17.13
N ASN A 95 7.03 -5.93 -16.88
CA ASN A 95 6.13 -7.07 -16.75
C ASN A 95 6.00 -7.83 -18.08
N PHE A 96 5.76 -7.12 -19.18
CA PHE A 96 5.65 -7.72 -20.50
C PHE A 96 6.93 -8.42 -20.95
N SER A 97 8.12 -7.84 -20.73
CA SER A 97 9.38 -8.50 -21.07
C SER A 97 9.56 -9.81 -20.31
N PHE A 98 9.30 -9.82 -19.00
CA PHE A 98 9.39 -11.01 -18.16
C PHE A 98 8.50 -12.17 -18.64
N TYR A 99 7.25 -11.87 -19.03
CA TYR A 99 6.31 -12.92 -19.47
C TYR A 99 6.46 -13.29 -20.95
N ASN A 100 6.85 -12.35 -21.81
CA ASN A 100 7.00 -12.61 -23.25
C ASN A 100 8.31 -13.36 -23.56
N GLU A 101 9.33 -13.27 -22.71
CA GLU A 101 10.52 -14.13 -22.81
C GLU A 101 10.19 -15.62 -22.55
N LYS A 102 9.18 -15.91 -21.72
CA LYS A 102 8.76 -17.30 -21.41
C LYS A 102 7.94 -17.98 -22.52
N ILE A 103 7.32 -17.23 -23.44
CA ILE A 103 6.48 -17.81 -24.51
C ILE A 103 7.31 -18.48 -25.63
N ASN A 104 8.63 -18.28 -25.66
CA ASN A 104 9.51 -18.88 -26.66
C ASN A 104 10.17 -20.22 -26.26
N LEU A 105 9.74 -20.88 -25.18
CA LEU A 105 10.36 -22.14 -24.74
C LEU A 105 9.85 -23.42 -25.41
N HIS A 106 8.79 -23.38 -26.22
CA HIS A 106 8.33 -24.56 -26.98
C HIS A 106 7.69 -24.20 -28.32
N LYS A 107 8.43 -23.55 -29.21
CA LYS A 107 8.18 -23.73 -30.66
C LYS A 107 9.07 -24.89 -31.14
N ILE A 108 8.55 -26.10 -30.96
CA ILE A 108 8.97 -27.32 -31.69
C ILE A 108 8.17 -27.36 -32.98
#